data_AF-A0A0J0XY04-F1
#
_entry.id   AF-A0A0J0XY04-F1
#
_cell.length_a   1.000
_cell.length_b   1.000
_cell.length_c   1.000
_cell.angle_alpha   90.00
_cell.angle_beta   90.00
_cell.angle_gamma   90.00
#
_symmetry.space_group_name_H-M   'P 1'
#
loop_
_entity.id
_entity.type
_entity.pdbx_description
1 polymer ?
#
loop_
_entity_poly.entity_id
_entity_poly.type
_entity_poly.pdbx_seq_one_letter_code
_entity_poly.pdbx_strand_id
1 'polypeptide(L)' 'MSLLANILGFSAFGFGARCFQLGLQKRNIFAHPEGHLLAATAFGTLGYFLYNTEQRQ' A
#
# COMPACT_ATOMS: atom_id res chain seq x y z
N MET A 1 -3.69 -14.94 -9.61
CA MET A 1 -4.06 -13.50 -9.57
C MET A 1 -3.28 -12.75 -10.65
N SER A 2 -3.80 -11.64 -11.20
CA SER A 2 -3.01 -10.77 -12.10
C SER A 2 -1.95 -10.01 -11.29
N LEU A 3 -0.74 -9.84 -11.84
CA LEU A 3 0.32 -9.02 -11.24
C LEU A 3 -0.21 -7.62 -10.86
N LEU A 4 -0.96 -7.01 -11.78
CA LEU A 4 -1.55 -5.68 -11.59
C LEU A 4 -2.54 -5.66 -10.43
N ALA A 5 -3.38 -6.71 -10.31
CA ALA A 5 -4.33 -6.84 -9.21
C ALA A 5 -3.61 -6.97 -7.86
N ASN A 6 -2.49 -7.72 -7.82
CA ASN A 6 -1.71 -7.87 -6.58
C ASN A 6 -1.08 -6.55 -6.14
N ILE A 7 -0.41 -5.84 -7.08
CA ILE A 7 0.19 -4.54 -6.80
C ILE A 7 -0.88 -3.53 -6.36
N LEU A 8 -2.03 -3.46 -7.04
CA LEU A 8 -3.12 -2.56 -6.69
C LEU A 8 -3.73 -2.89 -5.33
N GLY A 9 -3.93 -4.18 -5.02
CA GLY A 9 -4.46 -4.61 -3.72
C GLY A 9 -3.53 -4.21 -2.57
N PHE A 10 -2.23 -4.48 -2.70
CA PHE A 10 -1.24 -4.07 -1.71
C PHE A 10 -1.08 -2.54 -1.63
N SER A 11 -1.13 -1.83 -2.75
CA SER A 11 -1.04 -0.35 -2.77
C SER A 11 -2.25 0.28 -2.07
N ALA A 12 -3.45 -0.25 -2.31
CA ALA A 12 -4.68 0.17 -1.63
C ALA A 12 -4.61 -0.12 -0.12
N PHE A 13 -4.04 -1.27 0.27
CA PHE A 13 -3.78 -1.57 1.68
C PHE A 13 -2.83 -0.57 2.32
N GLY A 14 -1.70 -0.24 1.67
CA GLY A 14 -0.75 0.76 2.17
C GLY A 14 -1.36 2.14 2.31
N PHE A 15 -2.16 2.56 1.33
CA PHE A 15 -2.93 3.81 1.42
C PHE A 15 -3.91 3.79 2.61
N GLY A 16 -4.67 2.71 2.77
CA GLY A 16 -5.59 2.52 3.89
C GLY A 16 -4.89 2.52 5.25
N ALA A 17 -3.73 1.87 5.36
CA ALA A 17 -2.91 1.87 6.57
C ALA A 17 -2.45 3.28 6.96
N ARG A 18 -2.08 4.13 5.97
CA ARG A 18 -1.76 5.53 6.20
C ARG A 18 -2.97 6.34 6.67
N CYS A 19 -4.12 6.16 6.03
CA CYS A 19 -5.37 6.79 6.46
C CYS A 19 -5.73 6.39 7.91
N PHE A 20 -5.57 5.12 8.25
CA PHE A 20 -5.82 4.60 9.59
C PHE A 20 -4.85 5.19 10.62
N GLN A 21 -3.56 5.27 10.30
CA GLN A 21 -2.56 5.94 11.14
C GLN A 21 -2.95 7.39 11.44
N LEU A 22 -3.35 8.17 10.43
CA LEU A 22 -3.76 9.56 10.61
C LEU A 22 -5.04 9.69 11.44
N GLY A 23 -5.99 8.76 11.27
CA GLY A 23 -7.18 8.65 12.10
C GLY A 23 -6.86 8.42 13.57
N LEU A 24 -5.93 7.51 13.88
CA LEU A 24 -5.45 7.28 15.26
C LEU A 24 -4.79 8.51 15.87
N GLN A 25 -4.07 9.29 15.06
CA GLN A 25 -3.44 10.55 15.48
C GLN A 25 -4.43 11.72 15.59
N LYS A 26 -5.73 11.50 15.29
CA LYS A 26 -6.75 12.56 15.19
C LYS A 26 -6.33 13.69 14.24
N ARG A 27 -5.57 13.38 13.19
CA ARG A 27 -5.15 14.32 12.14
C ARG A 27 -6.05 14.14 10.92
N ASN A 28 -6.07 15.14 10.04
CA ASN A 28 -6.81 15.05 8.79
C ASN A 28 -6.32 13.82 7.98
N ILE A 29 -7.27 13.01 7.49
CA ILE A 29 -6.98 11.72 6.85
C ILE A 29 -6.17 11.89 5.56
N PHE A 30 -6.33 13.02 4.87
CA PHE A 30 -5.56 13.35 3.67
C PHE A 30 -4.38 14.30 3.94
N ALA A 31 -3.97 14.45 5.21
CA ALA A 31 -2.78 15.21 5.54
C ALA A 31 -1.53 14.53 4.96
N HIS A 32 -0.59 15.33 4.42
CA HIS A 32 0.66 14.85 3.86
C HIS A 32 0.43 13.83 2.73
N PRO A 33 0.02 14.27 1.52
CA PRO A 33 -0.17 13.38 0.37
C PRO A 33 1.10 12.58 0.01
N GLU A 34 2.28 13.14 0.29
CA GLU A 34 3.57 12.45 0.17
C GLU A 34 3.62 11.17 1.01
N GLY A 35 3.02 11.16 2.21
CA GLY A 35 2.97 9.99 3.07
C GLY A 35 2.05 8.88 2.54
N HIS A 36 1.01 9.25 1.80
CA HIS A 36 0.11 8.30 1.15
C HIS A 36 0.79 7.65 -0.06
N LEU A 37 1.51 8.45 -0.85
CA LEU A 37 2.30 7.94 -1.97
C LEU A 37 3.41 7.02 -1.49
N LEU A 38 4.14 7.38 -0.43
CA LEU A 38 5.17 6.53 0.16
C LEU A 38 4.60 5.21 0.70
N ALA A 39 3.47 5.26 1.40
CA ALA A 39 2.83 4.04 1.90
C ALA A 39 2.30 3.16 0.77
N ALA A 40 1.60 3.73 -0.21
CA ALA A 40 1.08 2.99 -1.36
C ALA A 40 2.21 2.35 -2.19
N THR A 41 3.29 3.09 -2.44
CA THR A 41 4.46 2.56 -3.17
C THR A 41 5.21 1.51 -2.38
N ALA A 42 5.45 1.71 -1.08
CA ALA A 42 6.10 0.71 -0.22
C ALA A 42 5.33 -0.60 -0.21
N PHE A 43 4.02 -0.57 0.08
CA PHE A 43 3.21 -1.80 0.06
C PHE A 43 3.05 -2.37 -1.35
N GLY A 44 2.86 -1.54 -2.38
CA GLY A 44 2.81 -2.00 -3.77
C GLY A 44 4.07 -2.74 -4.21
N THR A 45 5.25 -2.27 -3.81
CA THR A 45 6.54 -2.97 -4.07
C THR A 45 6.64 -4.29 -3.32
N LEU A 46 6.12 -4.36 -2.08
CA LEU A 46 6.00 -5.63 -1.34
C LEU A 46 5.08 -6.62 -2.07
N GLY A 47 3.95 -6.15 -2.60
CA GLY A 47 3.03 -6.97 -3.40
C GLY A 47 3.67 -7.50 -4.68
N TYR A 48 4.49 -6.69 -5.36
CA TYR A 48 5.28 -7.15 -6.50
C TYR A 48 6.28 -8.25 -6.11
N PHE A 49 6.99 -8.05 -5.00
CA PHE A 49 7.96 -9.03 -4.52
C PHE A 49 7.27 -10.36 -4.16
N LEU A 50 6.18 -10.29 -3.38
CA LEU A 50 5.39 -11.48 -3.03
C LEU A 50 4.88 -12.21 -4.26
N TYR A 51 4.33 -11.48 -5.24
CA TYR A 51 3.84 -12.09 -6.48
C TYR A 51 4.94 -12.88 -7.20
N ASN A 52 6.14 -12.30 -7.31
CA ASN A 52 7.26 -12.93 -7.99
C ASN A 52 7.79 -14.13 -7.20
N THR A 53 7.73 -14.09 -5.86
CA THR A 53 8.05 -15.27 -5.05
C THR A 53 7.02 -16.37 -5.23
N GLU A 54 5.72 -16.07 -5.21
CA GLU A 54 4.64 -17.05 -5.44
C GLU A 54 4.72 -17.66 -6.84
N GLN A 55 5.10 -16.89 -7.86
CA GLN A 55 5.28 -17.41 -9.22
C GLN A 55 6.46 -18.38 -9.37
N ARG A 56 7.42 -18.33 -8.43
CA ARG A 56 8.62 -19.18 -8.42
C ARG A 56 8.48 -20.39 -7.51
N GLN A 57 7.41 -20.47 -6.73
CA GLN A 57 7.02 -21.63 -5.94
C GLN A 57 6.20 -22.59 -6.80
#